data_AF-Q171E9-F1
#
_entry.id   AF-Q171E9-F1
#
_cell.length_a   1.000
_cell.length_b   1.000
_cell.length_c   1.000
_cell.angle_alpha   90.00
_cell.angle_beta   90.00
_cell.angle_gamma   90.00
#
_symmetry.space_group_name_H-M   'P 1'
#
loop_
_entity.id
_entity.type
_entity.pdbx_description
1 polymer ?
#
loop_
_entity_poly.entity_id
_entity_poly.type
_entity_poly.pdbx_seq_one_letter_code
_entity_poly.pdbx_strand_id
1 'polypeptide(L)'
;MDLISGDNVRKLIEYDNRTLEEDEMESDEPSEEAIKLRELILKSIDYLLLEEANSLIKFMIATYGLEYDRYRTPTIVEEIIEYTNRFNSTSLQLGATDESDIPFRLIFQCPSLFYQRLTRSLYDSSFNNANYIYAITQVIAKTKSLAVPYLSAQVRSLLSDQFEITKSNSLSVFVLKLYELDLFERNHFLQGYLLQGADEAFRKSNFVALTEVLGLLHLVVDKNLNVFKLDSLKQVTLKLAEISEKLRYDVTKLEPAHPQGIERVVLLEKILKIIAGPVRTLRALKEESKRRFRELTEGFAPITKFYFHRVWINYAAGQSPQEFGKFLHQGAINESSTQTQVRLFLSKTLVQCTAGEAERLARDPVLLPHFNDSVLIILVLLVENANHYECLKSCLTNYLHVVQKHILPPLLTPEANPADRAALVRFLNKLIAKLPGITRDRLLAAMTFGLSAVIQRLRTVDASLDLSDIEKVLNLDQLQSSSAAAVTSKLRHQHLNRSNSSSPSSSSSSSTTVDSVTASPPPPVAESTQLNGSKEESSAMVTE
;
A
#
# COMPACT_ATOMS: atom_id res chain seq x y z
N MET A 1 44.69 24.56 17.44
CA MET A 1 43.46 23.74 17.50
C MET A 1 42.60 24.14 18.70
N ASP A 2 43.18 24.43 19.86
CA ASP A 2 42.46 24.85 21.10
C ASP A 2 41.60 26.13 21.03
N LEU A 3 41.59 26.87 19.91
CA LEU A 3 40.74 28.07 19.74
C LEU A 3 39.38 27.78 19.08
N ILE A 4 39.25 26.70 18.30
CA ILE A 4 37.98 26.34 17.66
C ILE A 4 37.28 25.33 18.55
N SER A 5 36.38 25.82 19.39
CA SER A 5 35.50 25.02 20.25
C SER A 5 34.05 25.44 20.05
N GLY A 6 33.11 24.54 20.37
CA GLY A 6 31.68 24.83 20.26
C GLY A 6 31.27 26.09 21.02
N ASP A 7 31.86 26.32 22.20
CA ASP A 7 31.58 27.50 23.04
C ASP A 7 32.07 28.80 22.40
N ASN A 8 33.22 28.77 21.73
CA ASN A 8 33.74 29.96 21.05
C ASN A 8 32.91 30.30 19.81
N VAL A 9 32.51 29.28 19.02
CA VAL A 9 31.62 29.50 17.87
C VAL A 9 30.26 30.01 18.32
N ARG A 10 29.74 29.51 19.45
CA ARG A 10 28.50 30.03 20.04
C ARG A 10 28.60 31.50 20.42
N LYS A 11 29.70 31.94 21.03
CA LYS A 11 29.93 33.37 21.34
C LYS A 11 29.99 34.24 20.09
N LEU A 12 30.60 33.73 19.00
CA LEU A 12 30.61 34.43 17.71
C LEU A 12 29.20 34.59 17.14
N ILE A 13 28.37 33.55 17.25
CA ILE A 13 26.96 33.60 16.87
C ILE A 13 26.20 34.60 17.75
N GLU A 14 26.34 34.55 19.06
CA GLU A 14 25.70 35.49 19.99
C GLU A 14 26.11 36.95 19.70
N TYR A 15 27.36 37.17 19.30
CA TYR A 15 27.86 38.48 18.87
C TYR A 15 27.27 38.90 17.51
N ASP A 16 27.19 38.03 16.51
CA ASP A 16 26.51 38.30 15.22
C ASP A 16 25.01 38.60 15.43
N ASN A 17 24.42 38.10 16.52
CA ASN A 17 23.00 38.24 16.84
C ASN A 17 22.68 39.42 17.76
N ARG A 18 23.66 40.21 18.19
CA ARG A 18 23.44 41.38 19.04
C ARG A 18 22.54 42.39 18.31
N THR A 19 21.60 43.00 19.02
CA THR A 19 20.84 44.14 18.48
C THR A 19 21.81 45.25 18.13
N LEU A 20 21.83 45.61 16.84
CA LEU A 20 22.61 46.72 16.31
C LEU A 20 22.11 48.03 16.95
N GLU A 21 23.03 48.93 17.30
CA GLU A 21 22.68 50.26 17.83
C GLU A 21 21.99 51.09 16.73
N GLU A 22 21.21 52.12 17.08
CA GLU A 22 20.32 52.83 16.13
C GLU A 22 21.04 53.37 14.88
N ASP A 23 22.35 53.61 14.95
CA ASP A 23 23.20 54.09 13.85
C ASP A 23 23.59 52.99 12.82
N GLU A 24 23.44 51.70 13.16
CA GLU A 24 23.74 50.54 12.28
C GLU A 24 22.48 50.01 11.57
N MET A 25 21.30 50.56 11.86
CA MET A 25 20.01 50.14 11.29
C MET A 25 19.66 50.80 9.94
N GLU A 26 20.48 51.74 9.44
CA GLU A 26 20.19 52.49 8.19
C GLU A 26 20.50 51.71 6.90
N SER A 27 21.17 50.56 6.95
CA SER A 27 21.45 49.74 5.76
C SER A 27 20.77 48.36 5.83
N ASP A 28 19.94 48.05 4.81
CA ASP A 28 19.34 46.72 4.63
C ASP A 28 20.39 45.62 4.31
N GLU A 29 21.62 46.00 3.96
CA GLU A 29 22.72 45.07 3.66
C GLU A 29 23.61 44.82 4.90
N PRO A 30 24.02 43.56 5.16
CA PRO A 30 24.90 43.24 6.27
C PRO A 30 26.28 43.89 6.07
N SER A 31 26.85 44.46 7.14
CA SER A 31 28.18 45.06 7.10
C SER A 31 29.26 44.07 6.65
N GLU A 32 30.36 44.57 6.05
CA GLU A 32 31.47 43.72 5.60
C GLU A 32 32.08 42.89 6.76
N GLU A 33 32.03 43.44 7.98
CA GLU A 33 32.43 42.74 9.21
C GLU A 33 31.49 41.58 9.55
N ALA A 34 30.17 41.78 9.41
CA ALA A 34 29.17 40.74 9.61
C ALA A 34 29.31 39.62 8.56
N ILE A 35 29.61 39.96 7.30
CA ILE A 35 29.89 38.96 6.24
C ILE A 35 31.11 38.12 6.61
N LYS A 36 32.23 38.74 6.97
CA LYS A 36 33.46 38.03 7.38
C LYS A 36 33.24 37.18 8.63
N LEU A 37 32.45 37.67 9.59
CA LEU A 37 32.09 36.92 10.80
C LEU A 37 31.26 35.67 10.46
N ARG A 38 30.26 35.80 9.59
CA ARG A 38 29.43 34.67 9.12
C ARG A 38 30.26 33.64 8.36
N GLU A 39 31.18 34.07 7.49
CA GLU A 39 32.13 33.18 6.82
C GLU A 39 33.02 32.42 7.81
N LEU A 40 33.52 33.12 8.84
CA LEU A 40 34.34 32.53 9.89
C LEU A 40 33.55 31.50 10.71
N ILE A 41 32.30 31.81 11.08
CA ILE A 41 31.40 30.88 11.78
C ILE A 41 31.21 29.61 10.94
N LEU A 42 30.83 29.77 9.66
CA LEU A 42 30.61 28.65 8.75
C LEU A 42 31.86 27.77 8.57
N LYS A 43 33.02 28.39 8.40
CA LYS A 43 34.29 27.67 8.27
C LYS A 43 34.67 26.93 9.55
N SER A 44 34.34 27.49 10.72
CA SER A 44 34.67 26.90 12.02
C SER A 44 33.85 25.64 12.31
N ILE A 45 32.62 25.55 11.80
CA ILE A 45 31.71 24.42 12.06
C ILE A 45 32.26 23.09 11.53
N ASP A 46 32.93 23.10 10.37
CA ASP A 46 33.51 21.88 9.79
C ASP A 46 34.68 21.31 10.60
N TYR A 47 35.26 22.10 11.53
CA TYR A 47 36.34 21.67 12.42
C TYR A 47 35.86 21.28 13.82
N LEU A 48 34.56 21.44 14.12
CA LEU A 48 34.00 21.07 15.41
C LEU A 48 33.89 19.56 15.57
N LEU A 49 34.01 19.08 16.81
CA LEU A 49 33.68 17.70 17.12
C LEU A 49 32.17 17.45 16.88
N LEU A 50 31.82 16.19 16.60
CA LEU A 50 30.45 15.75 16.38
C LEU A 50 29.47 16.26 17.45
N GLU A 51 29.86 16.17 18.72
CA GLU A 51 29.04 16.57 19.86
C GLU A 51 28.86 18.09 19.93
N GLU A 52 29.93 18.84 19.64
CA GLU A 52 29.92 20.31 19.63
C GLU A 52 29.06 20.85 18.50
N ALA A 53 29.24 20.34 17.28
CA ALA A 53 28.44 20.73 16.12
C ALA A 53 26.95 20.41 16.33
N ASN A 54 26.63 19.23 16.87
CA ASN A 54 25.26 18.86 17.20
C ASN A 54 24.66 19.78 18.27
N SER A 55 25.41 20.11 19.32
CA SER A 55 24.97 21.02 20.38
C SER A 55 24.69 22.42 19.82
N LEU A 56 25.58 22.92 18.96
CA LEU A 56 25.46 24.21 18.32
C LEU A 56 24.23 24.29 17.40
N ILE A 57 24.01 23.27 16.57
CA ILE A 57 22.83 23.22 15.69
C ILE A 57 21.54 23.12 16.52
N LYS A 58 21.52 22.35 17.61
CA LYS A 58 20.37 22.32 18.53
C LYS A 58 20.09 23.67 19.17
N PHE A 59 21.14 24.39 19.57
CA PHE A 59 21.01 25.75 20.08
C PHE A 59 20.37 26.66 19.02
N MET A 60 20.84 26.62 17.77
CA MET A 60 20.24 27.39 16.68
C MET A 60 18.76 27.05 16.46
N ILE A 61 18.41 25.75 16.43
CA ILE A 61 17.02 25.30 16.29
C ILE A 61 16.16 25.77 17.46
N ALA A 62 16.69 25.74 18.69
CA ALA A 62 15.96 26.18 19.88
C ALA A 62 15.72 27.71 19.88
N THR A 63 16.69 28.49 19.38
CA THR A 63 16.60 29.96 19.35
C THR A 63 15.76 30.47 18.17
N TYR A 64 15.85 29.86 16.99
CA TYR A 64 15.27 30.38 15.74
C TYR A 64 14.18 29.49 15.11
N GLY A 65 13.91 28.32 15.68
CA GLY A 65 12.94 27.36 15.16
C GLY A 65 13.51 26.40 14.11
N LEU A 66 12.66 25.50 13.61
CA LEU A 66 13.06 24.42 12.70
C LEU A 66 13.44 24.91 11.30
N GLU A 67 12.92 26.06 10.87
CA GLU A 67 13.09 26.59 9.51
C GLU A 67 14.17 27.67 9.41
N TYR A 68 15.05 27.78 10.40
CA TYR A 68 16.07 28.82 10.39
C TYR A 68 17.00 28.69 9.17
N ASP A 69 17.35 29.84 8.59
CA ASP A 69 18.19 29.95 7.39
C ASP A 69 19.15 31.15 7.44
N ARG A 70 19.37 31.73 8.63
CA ARG A 70 20.18 32.95 8.83
C ARG A 70 21.59 32.90 8.22
N TYR A 71 22.20 31.72 8.16
CA TYR A 71 23.54 31.53 7.60
C TYR A 71 23.54 30.93 6.19
N ARG A 72 22.39 30.90 5.52
CA ARG A 72 22.23 30.29 4.20
C ARG A 72 23.04 31.03 3.14
N THR A 73 23.96 30.34 2.49
CA THR A 73 24.63 30.85 1.28
C THR A 73 23.77 30.62 0.03
N PRO A 74 23.98 31.39 -1.05
CA PRO A 74 23.32 31.16 -2.33
C PRO A 74 23.63 29.77 -2.93
N THR A 75 24.83 29.26 -2.67
CA THR A 75 25.37 28.01 -3.24
C THR A 75 24.94 26.74 -2.51
N ILE A 76 24.23 26.85 -1.38
CA ILE A 76 23.88 25.71 -0.51
C ILE A 76 23.21 24.56 -1.28
N VAL A 77 22.36 24.87 -2.27
CA VAL A 77 21.64 23.86 -3.04
C VAL A 77 22.61 23.05 -3.90
N GLU A 78 23.52 23.72 -4.60
CA GLU A 78 24.55 23.04 -5.39
C GLU A 78 25.48 22.22 -4.49
N GLU A 79 25.89 22.75 -3.34
CA GLU A 79 26.76 22.06 -2.39
C GLU A 79 26.11 20.77 -1.83
N ILE A 80 24.81 20.81 -1.51
CA ILE A 80 24.07 19.61 -1.08
C ILE A 80 23.97 18.60 -2.23
N ILE A 81 23.71 19.05 -3.46
CA ILE A 81 23.64 18.17 -4.62
C ILE A 81 25.01 17.52 -4.90
N GLU A 82 26.10 18.27 -4.84
CA GLU A 82 27.44 17.75 -5.00
C GLU A 82 27.76 16.71 -3.92
N TYR A 83 27.44 17.01 -2.66
CA TYR A 83 27.61 16.08 -1.55
C TYR A 83 26.83 14.78 -1.77
N THR A 84 25.54 14.87 -2.13
CA THR A 84 24.70 13.69 -2.39
C THR A 84 25.13 12.89 -3.62
N ASN A 85 25.65 13.54 -4.66
CA ASN A 85 26.16 12.85 -5.85
C ASN A 85 27.41 12.01 -5.55
N ARG A 86 28.19 12.37 -4.52
CA ARG A 86 29.34 11.56 -4.07
C ARG A 86 28.93 10.17 -3.57
N PHE A 87 27.66 9.93 -3.25
CA PHE A 87 27.17 8.61 -2.83
C PHE A 87 27.20 7.55 -3.96
N ASN A 88 27.32 7.97 -5.22
CA ASN A 88 27.52 7.08 -6.36
C ASN A 88 28.95 6.60 -6.55
N SER A 89 29.91 7.23 -5.88
CA SER A 89 31.33 6.92 -6.05
C SER A 89 31.65 5.56 -5.43
N THR A 90 32.41 4.74 -6.14
CA THR A 90 32.84 3.37 -5.78
C THR A 90 33.56 3.28 -4.41
N SER A 91 33.95 4.40 -3.81
CA SER A 91 34.61 4.50 -2.50
C SER A 91 33.77 4.01 -1.31
N LEU A 92 32.43 3.94 -1.43
CA LEU A 92 31.55 3.37 -0.40
C LEU A 92 31.44 1.83 -0.46
N GLN A 93 32.02 1.17 -1.49
CA GLN A 93 31.81 -0.27 -1.74
C GLN A 93 32.77 -1.20 -0.99
N LEU A 94 33.92 -0.72 -0.50
CA LEU A 94 34.91 -1.54 0.19
C LEU A 94 35.20 -0.99 1.59
N GLY A 95 34.39 -1.39 2.58
CA GLY A 95 34.82 -1.41 3.99
C GLY A 95 35.49 -0.13 4.52
N ALA A 96 35.12 1.04 4.00
CA ALA A 96 35.58 2.32 4.53
C ALA A 96 34.89 2.53 5.88
N THR A 97 35.60 2.10 6.91
CA THR A 97 35.38 2.39 8.32
C THR A 97 35.07 3.87 8.52
N ASP A 98 33.94 4.13 9.18
CA ASP A 98 33.65 5.31 10.01
C ASP A 98 33.71 6.75 9.47
N GLU A 99 34.21 7.04 8.27
CA GLU A 99 34.34 8.43 7.78
C GLU A 99 33.42 8.77 6.59
N SER A 100 32.11 8.59 6.74
CA SER A 100 31.20 9.50 6.04
C SER A 100 31.37 10.88 6.67
N ASP A 101 32.12 11.76 6.02
CA ASP A 101 32.31 13.15 6.42
C ASP A 101 30.94 13.81 6.53
N ILE A 102 30.51 14.14 7.74
CA ILE A 102 29.17 14.72 7.95
C ILE A 102 29.28 16.20 7.60
N PRO A 103 28.48 16.71 6.65
CA PRO A 103 28.57 18.10 6.23
C PRO A 103 27.85 19.00 7.24
N PHE A 104 28.39 19.11 8.46
CA PHE A 104 27.78 19.88 9.54
C PHE A 104 27.57 21.34 9.17
N ARG A 105 28.45 21.92 8.36
CA ARG A 105 28.23 23.26 7.79
C ARG A 105 26.98 23.32 6.92
N LEU A 106 26.69 22.31 6.08
CA LEU A 106 25.46 22.30 5.26
C LEU A 106 24.21 22.14 6.12
N ILE A 107 24.29 21.27 7.14
CA ILE A 107 23.19 21.09 8.10
C ILE A 107 22.95 22.38 8.88
N PHE A 108 24.02 23.04 9.35
CA PHE A 108 23.93 24.27 10.12
C PHE A 108 23.36 25.43 9.32
N GLN A 109 23.61 25.52 8.01
CA GLN A 109 23.07 26.62 7.22
C GLN A 109 21.54 26.55 7.05
N CYS A 110 21.00 25.35 6.78
CA CYS A 110 19.56 25.14 6.63
C CYS A 110 19.23 23.64 6.79
N PRO A 111 18.94 23.16 8.01
CA PRO A 111 18.76 21.73 8.25
C PRO A 111 17.54 21.16 7.51
N SER A 112 16.46 21.94 7.40
CA SER A 112 15.24 21.55 6.68
C SER A 112 15.52 21.22 5.22
N LEU A 113 16.20 22.13 4.51
CA LEU A 113 16.60 21.96 3.12
C LEU A 113 17.58 20.79 2.95
N PHE A 114 18.54 20.64 3.87
CA PHE A 114 19.49 19.53 3.86
C PHE A 114 18.78 18.17 3.90
N TYR A 115 17.96 17.90 4.93
CA TYR A 115 17.28 16.62 5.05
C TYR A 115 16.23 16.40 3.95
N GLN A 116 15.60 17.45 3.44
CA GLN A 116 14.67 17.34 2.30
C GLN A 116 15.38 16.93 1.02
N ARG A 117 16.53 17.53 0.72
CA ARG A 117 17.30 17.21 -0.49
C ARG A 117 17.98 15.86 -0.39
N LEU A 118 18.42 15.47 0.82
CA LEU A 118 18.99 14.17 1.09
C LEU A 118 18.07 13.03 0.64
N THR A 119 16.78 13.14 0.97
CA THR A 119 15.77 12.11 0.62
C THR A 119 15.19 12.29 -0.79
N ARG A 120 15.29 13.48 -1.40
CA ARG A 120 14.78 13.75 -2.76
C ARG A 120 15.36 12.85 -3.84
N SER A 121 16.63 12.46 -3.72
CA SER A 121 17.29 11.52 -4.65
C SER A 121 16.61 10.14 -4.73
N LEU A 122 15.83 9.76 -3.70
CA LEU A 122 15.14 8.47 -3.63
C LEU A 122 13.82 8.44 -4.41
N TYR A 123 13.33 9.60 -4.85
CA TYR A 123 12.07 9.74 -5.59
C TYR A 123 12.20 9.36 -7.06
N ASP A 124 13.41 9.41 -7.60
CA ASP A 124 13.67 9.08 -8.99
C ASP A 124 13.61 7.55 -9.18
N SER A 125 12.51 7.10 -9.81
CA SER A 125 12.17 5.69 -10.04
C SER A 125 13.19 4.90 -10.88
N SER A 126 14.15 5.59 -11.51
CA SER A 126 15.27 4.99 -12.24
C SER A 126 16.38 4.46 -11.33
N PHE A 127 16.42 4.86 -10.04
CA PHE A 127 17.51 4.51 -9.14
C PHE A 127 17.12 3.40 -8.15
N ASN A 128 17.40 2.16 -8.54
CA ASN A 128 17.47 1.00 -7.63
C ASN A 128 18.84 0.98 -6.90
N ASN A 129 19.27 2.13 -6.40
CA ASN A 129 20.67 2.31 -6.02
C ASN A 129 20.82 2.17 -4.50
N ALA A 130 20.97 0.92 -4.06
CA ALA A 130 21.14 0.56 -2.65
C ALA A 130 22.24 1.36 -1.94
N ASN A 131 23.23 1.84 -2.69
CA ASN A 131 24.30 2.71 -2.21
C ASN A 131 23.79 4.05 -1.67
N TYR A 132 22.83 4.70 -2.36
CA TYR A 132 22.23 5.94 -1.88
C TYR A 132 21.48 5.72 -0.57
N ILE A 133 20.64 4.68 -0.52
CA ILE A 133 19.87 4.36 0.69
C ILE A 133 20.83 4.10 1.85
N TYR A 134 21.88 3.31 1.63
CA TYR A 134 22.90 3.03 2.64
C TYR A 134 23.60 4.31 3.11
N ALA A 135 24.13 5.12 2.20
CA ALA A 135 24.86 6.35 2.52
C ALA A 135 23.99 7.37 3.26
N ILE A 136 22.75 7.59 2.78
CA ILE A 136 21.77 8.46 3.44
C ILE A 136 21.46 7.94 4.85
N THR A 137 21.26 6.64 5.00
CA THR A 137 21.00 6.00 6.30
C THR A 137 22.18 6.18 7.25
N GLN A 138 23.43 6.10 6.77
CA GLN A 138 24.62 6.33 7.58
C GLN A 138 24.73 7.79 8.06
N VAL A 139 24.47 8.77 7.18
CA VAL A 139 24.44 10.19 7.57
C VAL A 139 23.42 10.40 8.68
N ILE A 140 22.19 9.89 8.50
CA ILE A 140 21.12 9.98 9.50
C ILE A 140 21.50 9.25 10.79
N ALA A 141 22.18 8.11 10.71
CA ALA A 141 22.63 7.36 11.88
C ALA A 141 23.60 8.17 12.76
N LYS A 142 24.44 9.01 12.15
CA LYS A 142 25.36 9.89 12.87
C LYS A 142 24.70 11.19 13.35
N THR A 143 23.66 11.66 12.65
CA THR A 143 22.95 12.91 12.98
C THR A 143 21.57 12.69 13.61
N LYS A 144 21.30 11.51 14.17
CA LYS A 144 19.98 11.11 14.71
C LYS A 144 19.33 12.20 15.56
N SER A 145 20.10 12.80 16.47
CA SER A 145 19.59 13.79 17.42
C SER A 145 19.13 15.11 16.79
N LEU A 146 19.52 15.38 15.55
CA LEU A 146 19.07 16.51 14.75
C LEU A 146 17.98 16.09 13.74
N ALA A 147 18.06 14.88 13.22
CA ALA A 147 17.26 14.44 12.07
C ALA A 147 15.78 14.17 12.41
N VAL A 148 15.46 13.80 13.66
CA VAL A 148 14.09 13.40 14.08
C VAL A 148 12.99 14.39 13.65
N PRO A 149 13.04 15.70 13.98
CA PRO A 149 11.96 16.63 13.63
C PRO A 149 11.78 16.77 12.11
N TYR A 150 12.87 16.80 11.35
CA TYR A 150 12.85 16.96 9.90
C TYR A 150 12.35 15.72 9.17
N LEU A 151 12.81 14.54 9.60
CA LEU A 151 12.40 13.28 9.01
C LEU A 151 11.00 12.86 9.46
N SER A 152 10.52 13.31 10.62
CA SER A 152 9.13 13.07 11.07
C SER A 152 8.11 13.62 10.07
N ALA A 153 8.27 14.89 9.66
CA ALA A 153 7.41 15.53 8.67
C ALA A 153 7.49 14.83 7.30
N GLN A 154 8.69 14.41 6.89
CA GLN A 154 8.88 13.68 5.63
C GLN A 154 8.25 12.29 5.65
N VAL A 155 8.42 11.52 6.73
CA VAL A 155 7.79 10.20 6.87
C VAL A 155 6.27 10.32 6.86
N ARG A 156 5.72 11.39 7.46
CA ARG A 156 4.28 11.69 7.39
C ARG A 156 3.83 12.04 5.97
N SER A 157 4.58 12.88 5.24
CA SER A 157 4.32 13.16 3.82
C SER A 157 4.30 11.88 2.97
N LEU A 158 5.31 11.02 3.17
CA LEU A 158 5.48 9.75 2.48
C LEU A 158 4.31 8.79 2.72
N LEU A 159 3.85 8.66 3.98
CA LEU A 159 2.95 7.58 4.39
C LEU A 159 1.48 7.98 4.57
N SER A 160 1.16 9.25 4.85
CA SER A 160 -0.22 9.70 5.12
C SER A 160 -0.67 10.89 4.29
N ASP A 161 0.17 11.92 4.16
CA ASP A 161 -0.33 13.21 3.67
C ASP A 161 -0.42 13.23 2.14
N GLN A 162 0.69 12.88 1.48
CA GLN A 162 0.83 12.91 0.02
C GLN A 162 1.01 11.52 -0.62
N PHE A 163 1.21 10.46 0.19
CA PHE A 163 1.46 9.09 -0.26
C PHE A 163 2.59 8.95 -1.28
N GLU A 164 3.64 9.74 -1.09
CA GLU A 164 4.79 9.74 -2.00
C GLU A 164 5.54 8.42 -2.01
N ILE A 165 5.30 7.56 -1.02
CA ILE A 165 5.80 6.18 -0.96
C ILE A 165 5.49 5.37 -2.23
N THR A 166 4.41 5.73 -2.95
CA THR A 166 4.01 5.08 -4.20
C THR A 166 4.86 5.44 -5.41
N LYS A 167 5.72 6.46 -5.30
CA LYS A 167 6.54 6.96 -6.42
C LYS A 167 7.76 6.08 -6.72
N SER A 168 8.32 5.40 -5.71
CA SER A 168 9.56 4.63 -5.85
C SER A 168 9.71 3.58 -4.75
N ASN A 169 10.15 2.37 -5.11
CA ASN A 169 10.45 1.29 -4.17
C ASN A 169 11.56 1.68 -3.16
N SER A 170 12.47 2.56 -3.55
CA SER A 170 13.56 3.05 -2.69
C SER A 170 13.04 3.78 -1.46
N LEU A 171 11.87 4.43 -1.55
CA LEU A 171 11.23 5.11 -0.42
C LEU A 171 10.72 4.11 0.61
N SER A 172 10.12 2.99 0.18
CA SER A 172 9.70 1.89 1.07
C SER A 172 10.90 1.29 1.82
N VAL A 173 12.01 1.05 1.12
CA VAL A 173 13.23 0.55 1.76
C VAL A 173 13.82 1.58 2.73
N PHE A 174 13.81 2.86 2.37
CA PHE A 174 14.27 3.93 3.23
C PHE A 174 13.48 4.04 4.54
N VAL A 175 12.14 4.00 4.47
CA VAL A 175 11.27 4.00 5.66
C VAL A 175 11.57 2.82 6.58
N LEU A 176 11.81 1.62 6.04
CA LEU A 176 12.24 0.46 6.83
C LEU A 176 13.60 0.69 7.49
N LYS A 177 14.57 1.30 6.78
CA LYS A 177 15.88 1.62 7.34
C LYS A 177 15.80 2.63 8.47
N LEU A 178 14.90 3.63 8.39
CA LEU A 178 14.66 4.57 9.49
C LEU A 178 14.12 3.86 10.74
N TYR A 179 13.28 2.84 10.57
CA TYR A 179 12.82 1.99 11.67
C TYR A 179 13.96 1.16 12.26
N GLU A 180 14.76 0.49 11.41
CA GLU A 180 15.91 -0.32 11.85
C GLU A 180 16.99 0.51 12.58
N LEU A 181 17.10 1.80 12.26
CA LEU A 181 17.98 2.74 12.96
C LEU A 181 17.49 3.12 14.36
N ASP A 182 16.28 2.72 14.77
CA ASP A 182 15.61 3.22 15.98
C ASP A 182 15.59 4.77 16.04
N LEU A 183 15.40 5.42 14.87
CA LEU A 183 15.33 6.88 14.81
C LEU A 183 14.08 7.42 15.55
N PHE A 184 12.98 6.69 15.50
CA PHE A 184 11.72 7.00 16.16
C PHE A 184 11.39 5.92 17.21
N GLU A 185 10.66 6.27 18.28
CA GLU A 185 10.17 5.25 19.22
C GLU A 185 9.34 4.21 18.45
N ARG A 186 9.64 2.93 18.64
CA ARG A 186 9.03 1.81 17.89
C ARG A 186 7.49 1.84 17.92
N ASN A 187 6.88 2.12 19.07
CA ASN A 187 5.42 2.20 19.17
C ASN A 187 4.85 3.43 18.45
N HIS A 188 5.53 4.57 18.55
CA HIS A 188 5.18 5.77 17.79
C HIS A 188 5.30 5.53 16.29
N PHE A 189 6.33 4.82 15.84
CA PHE A 189 6.50 4.49 14.43
C PHE A 189 5.35 3.60 13.92
N LEU A 190 4.99 2.58 14.70
CA LEU A 190 3.90 1.67 14.39
C LEU A 190 2.54 2.40 14.33
N GLN A 191 2.21 3.22 15.32
CA GLN A 191 0.89 3.85 15.44
C GLN A 191 0.81 5.18 14.68
N GLY A 192 1.77 6.06 14.89
CA GLY A 192 1.78 7.44 14.37
C GLY A 192 2.19 7.57 12.91
N TYR A 193 2.82 6.56 12.31
CA TYR A 193 3.14 6.57 10.88
C TYR A 193 2.45 5.44 10.12
N LEU A 194 2.72 4.18 10.47
CA LEU A 194 2.22 3.06 9.66
C LEU A 194 0.71 2.85 9.80
N LEU A 195 0.18 2.81 11.03
CA LEU A 195 -1.25 2.62 11.24
C LEU A 195 -2.05 3.84 10.78
N GLN A 196 -1.57 5.04 11.10
CA GLN A 196 -2.17 6.29 10.62
C GLN A 196 -2.17 6.36 9.08
N GLY A 197 -1.04 6.02 8.44
CA GLY A 197 -0.93 5.98 6.98
C GLY A 197 -1.88 4.97 6.33
N ALA A 198 -2.05 3.78 6.95
CA ALA A 198 -3.01 2.79 6.47
C ALA A 198 -4.47 3.29 6.60
N ASP A 199 -4.83 3.93 7.71
CA ASP A 199 -6.17 4.51 7.87
C ASP A 199 -6.42 5.66 6.89
N GLU A 200 -5.44 6.54 6.70
CA GLU A 200 -5.54 7.67 5.77
C GLU A 200 -5.66 7.18 4.32
N ALA A 201 -4.86 6.19 3.93
CA ALA A 201 -4.88 5.61 2.58
C ALA A 201 -6.24 4.97 2.30
N PHE A 202 -6.79 4.25 3.28
CA PHE A 202 -8.13 3.69 3.18
C PHE A 202 -9.20 4.79 3.09
N ARG A 203 -9.14 5.83 3.92
CA ARG A 203 -10.11 6.94 3.94
C ARG A 203 -10.13 7.72 2.63
N LYS A 204 -8.95 7.99 2.04
CA LYS A 204 -8.83 8.64 0.73
C LYS A 204 -9.06 7.69 -0.46
N SER A 205 -9.42 6.42 -0.22
CA SER A 205 -9.58 5.39 -1.25
C SER A 205 -8.34 5.21 -2.15
N ASN A 206 -7.14 5.46 -1.61
CA ASN A 206 -5.87 5.25 -2.31
C ASN A 206 -5.34 3.84 -2.00
N PHE A 207 -5.86 2.86 -2.74
CA PHE A 207 -5.55 1.44 -2.52
C PHE A 207 -4.11 1.05 -2.91
N VAL A 208 -3.48 1.78 -3.84
CA VAL A 208 -2.06 1.62 -4.16
C VAL A 208 -1.21 1.99 -2.95
N ALA A 209 -1.45 3.16 -2.36
CA ALA A 209 -0.77 3.58 -1.13
C ALA A 209 -1.06 2.63 0.04
N LEU A 210 -2.31 2.19 0.19
CA LEU A 210 -2.68 1.23 1.23
C LEU A 210 -1.92 -0.09 1.08
N THR A 211 -1.73 -0.57 -0.15
CA THR A 211 -1.00 -1.81 -0.45
C THR A 211 0.47 -1.71 -0.02
N GLU A 212 1.12 -0.58 -0.28
CA GLU A 212 2.51 -0.29 0.10
C GLU A 212 2.65 -0.14 1.62
N VAL A 213 1.79 0.68 2.25
CA VAL A 213 1.83 0.89 3.70
C VAL A 213 1.55 -0.40 4.47
N LEU A 214 0.60 -1.24 4.02
CA LEU A 214 0.38 -2.57 4.60
C LEU A 214 1.57 -3.51 4.38
N GLY A 215 2.29 -3.37 3.27
CA GLY A 215 3.55 -4.07 3.03
C GLY A 215 4.60 -3.74 4.09
N LEU A 216 4.80 -2.44 4.35
CA LEU A 216 5.70 -1.95 5.40
C LEU A 216 5.24 -2.40 6.79
N LEU A 217 3.94 -2.27 7.09
CA LEU A 217 3.35 -2.68 8.35
C LEU A 217 3.55 -4.17 8.61
N HIS A 218 3.37 -5.02 7.61
CA HIS A 218 3.62 -6.45 7.71
C HIS A 218 5.08 -6.75 8.06
N LEU A 219 6.04 -6.12 7.37
CA LEU A 219 7.46 -6.33 7.60
C LEU A 219 7.90 -5.88 9.01
N VAL A 220 7.37 -4.75 9.47
CA VAL A 220 7.67 -4.20 10.80
C VAL A 220 7.03 -5.06 11.90
N VAL A 221 5.78 -5.46 11.74
CA VAL A 221 5.06 -6.24 12.77
C VAL A 221 5.56 -7.67 12.87
N ASP A 222 5.69 -8.39 11.75
CA ASP A 222 5.99 -9.84 11.72
C ASP A 222 7.31 -10.18 12.42
N LYS A 223 8.34 -9.33 12.22
CA LYS A 223 9.67 -9.55 12.80
C LYS A 223 9.83 -9.04 14.24
N ASN A 224 8.94 -8.16 14.72
CA ASN A 224 9.14 -7.40 15.96
C ASN A 224 7.99 -7.51 16.98
N LEU A 225 7.14 -8.53 16.89
CA LEU A 225 5.97 -8.71 17.77
C LEU A 225 6.27 -8.58 19.27
N ASN A 226 7.41 -9.09 19.73
CA ASN A 226 7.78 -9.13 21.15
C ASN A 226 8.24 -7.77 21.71
N VAL A 227 8.48 -6.80 20.84
CA VAL A 227 9.07 -5.50 21.18
C VAL A 227 7.99 -4.43 21.38
N PHE A 228 6.81 -4.62 20.79
CA PHE A 228 5.73 -3.65 20.86
C PHE A 228 4.93 -3.78 22.16
N LYS A 229 4.44 -2.63 22.65
CA LYS A 229 3.49 -2.59 23.76
C LYS A 229 2.21 -3.31 23.33
N LEU A 230 1.61 -4.09 24.25
CA LEU A 230 0.36 -4.81 23.98
C LEU A 230 -0.78 -3.86 23.58
N ASP A 231 -0.83 -2.64 24.14
CA ASP A 231 -1.84 -1.65 23.75
C ASP A 231 -1.67 -1.18 22.30
N SER A 232 -0.43 -0.99 21.84
CA SER A 232 -0.16 -0.63 20.44
C SER A 232 -0.58 -1.75 19.48
N LEU A 233 -0.27 -3.01 19.83
CA LEU A 233 -0.75 -4.17 19.07
C LEU A 233 -2.28 -4.26 19.08
N LYS A 234 -2.94 -3.97 20.19
CA LYS A 234 -4.40 -3.93 20.31
C LYS A 234 -5.01 -2.93 19.33
N GLN A 235 -4.48 -1.71 19.30
CA GLN A 235 -4.97 -0.65 18.41
C GLN A 235 -4.77 -0.99 16.93
N VAL A 236 -3.59 -1.49 16.56
CA VAL A 236 -3.32 -1.98 15.19
C VAL A 236 -4.33 -3.04 14.80
N THR A 237 -4.58 -4.01 15.68
CA THR A 237 -5.49 -5.12 15.39
C THR A 237 -6.93 -4.65 15.20
N LEU A 238 -7.44 -3.78 16.07
CA LEU A 238 -8.79 -3.24 15.99
C LEU A 238 -9.00 -2.40 14.72
N LYS A 239 -8.03 -1.54 14.40
CA LYS A 239 -8.13 -0.62 13.27
C LYS A 239 -8.03 -1.35 11.94
N LEU A 240 -7.12 -2.33 11.83
CA LEU A 240 -7.04 -3.19 10.67
C LEU A 240 -8.30 -4.06 10.51
N ALA A 241 -8.90 -4.51 11.60
CA ALA A 241 -10.17 -5.24 11.53
C ALA A 241 -11.33 -4.36 11.04
N GLU A 242 -11.39 -3.09 11.46
CA GLU A 242 -12.34 -2.10 10.94
C GLU A 242 -12.20 -1.92 9.42
N ILE A 243 -10.98 -1.76 8.93
CA ILE A 243 -10.69 -1.68 7.49
C ILE A 243 -11.10 -2.99 6.80
N SER A 244 -10.79 -4.14 7.38
CA SER A 244 -11.13 -5.45 6.83
C SER A 244 -12.64 -5.64 6.64
N GLU A 245 -13.46 -5.18 7.60
CA GLU A 245 -14.91 -5.30 7.54
C GLU A 245 -15.50 -4.45 6.41
N LYS A 246 -14.97 -3.23 6.23
CA LYS A 246 -15.38 -2.33 5.13
C LYS A 246 -14.88 -2.80 3.75
N LEU A 247 -13.85 -3.64 3.69
CA LEU A 247 -13.37 -4.24 2.43
C LEU A 247 -14.17 -5.48 2.01
N ARG A 248 -14.90 -6.12 2.92
CA ARG A 248 -15.72 -7.31 2.60
C ARG A 248 -16.94 -6.92 1.75
N TYR A 249 -17.26 -7.76 0.78
CA TYR A 249 -18.46 -7.57 -0.05
C TYR A 249 -19.73 -7.92 0.71
N ASP A 250 -20.75 -7.08 0.63
CA ASP A 250 -22.07 -7.35 1.20
C ASP A 250 -23.14 -7.40 0.09
N VAL A 251 -23.57 -8.62 -0.24
CA VAL A 251 -24.63 -8.86 -1.25
C VAL A 251 -25.96 -8.23 -0.83
N THR A 252 -26.20 -8.08 0.47
CA THR A 252 -27.48 -7.56 0.97
C THR A 252 -27.58 -6.05 0.88
N LYS A 253 -26.44 -5.35 0.73
CA LYS A 253 -26.39 -3.89 0.68
C LYS A 253 -26.26 -3.32 -0.72
N LEU A 254 -26.18 -4.16 -1.77
CA LEU A 254 -26.14 -3.78 -3.20
C LEU A 254 -25.52 -2.38 -3.42
N GLU A 255 -24.35 -2.13 -2.84
CA GLU A 255 -23.80 -0.79 -2.83
C GLU A 255 -23.35 -0.43 -4.25
N PRO A 256 -23.67 0.79 -4.72
CA PRO A 256 -23.27 1.23 -6.04
C PRO A 256 -21.74 1.34 -6.10
N ALA A 257 -21.19 0.85 -7.21
CA ALA A 257 -19.87 1.17 -7.75
C ALA A 257 -18.75 1.31 -6.71
N HIS A 258 -18.12 0.20 -6.34
CA HIS A 258 -16.76 0.24 -5.80
C HIS A 258 -15.78 0.05 -6.97
N PRO A 259 -15.12 1.11 -7.47
CA PRO A 259 -14.50 1.12 -8.79
C PRO A 259 -13.30 0.18 -8.97
N GLN A 260 -12.80 -0.51 -7.93
CA GLN A 260 -11.52 -1.23 -7.95
C GLN A 260 -11.53 -2.56 -7.16
N GLY A 261 -12.47 -3.46 -7.46
CA GLY A 261 -12.68 -4.69 -6.68
C GLY A 261 -11.54 -5.72 -6.63
N ILE A 262 -10.57 -5.72 -7.57
CA ILE A 262 -9.40 -6.64 -7.55
C ILE A 262 -8.55 -6.40 -6.30
N GLU A 263 -8.33 -5.12 -5.97
CA GLU A 263 -7.39 -4.73 -4.93
C GLU A 263 -7.94 -5.08 -3.54
N ARG A 264 -9.28 -5.12 -3.38
CA ARG A 264 -9.93 -5.37 -2.08
C ARG A 264 -9.63 -6.73 -1.47
N VAL A 265 -9.72 -7.80 -2.26
CA VAL A 265 -9.53 -9.17 -1.73
C VAL A 265 -8.06 -9.38 -1.36
N VAL A 266 -7.15 -8.88 -2.18
CA VAL A 266 -5.70 -8.94 -1.92
C VAL A 266 -5.33 -8.12 -0.68
N LEU A 267 -5.90 -6.92 -0.55
CA LEU A 267 -5.75 -6.07 0.64
C LEU A 267 -6.32 -6.74 1.89
N LEU A 268 -7.50 -7.35 1.78
CA LEU A 268 -8.13 -8.10 2.87
C LEU A 268 -7.23 -9.26 3.32
N GLU A 269 -6.70 -10.06 2.40
CA GLU A 269 -5.76 -11.15 2.71
C GLU A 269 -4.48 -10.63 3.40
N LYS A 270 -3.90 -9.54 2.90
CA LYS A 270 -2.76 -8.87 3.55
C LYS A 270 -3.09 -8.44 4.98
N ILE A 271 -4.23 -7.78 5.18
CA ILE A 271 -4.68 -7.32 6.50
C ILE A 271 -4.85 -8.50 7.47
N LEU A 272 -5.54 -9.56 7.04
CA LEU A 272 -5.78 -10.73 7.87
C LEU A 272 -4.47 -11.44 8.24
N LYS A 273 -3.48 -11.44 7.33
CA LYS A 273 -2.13 -11.94 7.61
C LYS A 273 -1.42 -11.09 8.68
N ILE A 274 -1.51 -9.76 8.59
CA ILE A 274 -0.90 -8.86 9.58
C ILE A 274 -1.55 -9.05 10.95
N ILE A 275 -2.88 -9.12 11.02
CA ILE A 275 -3.65 -9.29 12.27
C ILE A 275 -3.28 -10.59 13.01
N ALA A 276 -2.92 -11.66 12.29
CA ALA A 276 -2.68 -12.97 12.87
C ALA A 276 -1.55 -12.99 13.93
N GLY A 277 -0.49 -12.21 13.74
CA GLY A 277 0.63 -12.09 14.68
C GLY A 277 0.21 -11.41 15.99
N PRO A 278 -0.21 -10.12 15.95
CA PRO A 278 -0.69 -9.36 17.09
C PRO A 278 -1.73 -10.11 17.92
N VAL A 279 -2.75 -10.71 17.30
CA VAL A 279 -3.78 -11.52 17.99
C VAL A 279 -3.17 -12.62 18.86
N ARG A 280 -2.14 -13.33 18.37
CA ARG A 280 -1.50 -14.40 19.14
C ARG A 280 -0.82 -13.84 20.39
N THR A 281 -0.20 -12.67 20.28
CA THR A 281 0.47 -11.97 21.38
C THR A 281 -0.52 -11.39 22.40
N LEU A 282 -1.67 -10.88 21.93
CA LEU A 282 -2.73 -10.35 22.79
C LEU A 282 -3.36 -11.39 23.74
N ARG A 283 -3.09 -12.69 23.55
CA ARG A 283 -3.45 -13.73 24.54
C ARG A 283 -2.80 -13.51 25.91
N ALA A 284 -1.67 -12.82 25.95
CA ALA A 284 -0.98 -12.44 27.18
C ALA A 284 -1.64 -11.28 27.94
N LEU A 285 -2.71 -10.67 27.40
CA LEU A 285 -3.47 -9.66 28.11
C LEU A 285 -4.03 -10.21 29.43
N LYS A 286 -4.07 -9.34 30.46
CA LYS A 286 -4.75 -9.62 31.73
C LYS A 286 -6.26 -9.77 31.50
N GLU A 287 -6.93 -10.47 32.40
CA GLU A 287 -8.35 -10.82 32.26
C GLU A 287 -9.27 -9.60 32.09
N GLU A 288 -8.99 -8.51 32.82
CA GLU A 288 -9.73 -7.25 32.67
C GLU A 288 -9.54 -6.63 31.28
N SER A 289 -8.30 -6.62 30.78
CA SER A 289 -7.99 -6.11 29.44
C SER A 289 -8.57 -7.00 28.33
N LYS A 290 -8.64 -8.33 28.55
CA LYS A 290 -9.35 -9.25 27.65
C LYS A 290 -10.85 -8.98 27.61
N ARG A 291 -11.46 -8.68 28.76
CA ARG A 291 -12.89 -8.30 28.84
C ARG A 291 -13.16 -7.03 28.05
N ARG A 292 -12.39 -5.96 28.29
CA ARG A 292 -12.51 -4.70 27.53
C ARG A 292 -12.25 -4.91 26.02
N PHE A 293 -11.27 -5.75 25.67
CA PHE A 293 -11.00 -6.07 24.27
C PHE A 293 -12.18 -6.80 23.62
N ARG A 294 -12.83 -7.71 24.34
CA ARG A 294 -14.05 -8.39 23.87
C ARG A 294 -15.18 -7.39 23.63
N GLU A 295 -15.45 -6.50 24.58
CA GLU A 295 -16.46 -5.43 24.45
C GLU A 295 -16.22 -4.57 23.19
N LEU A 296 -14.97 -4.15 22.95
CA LEU A 296 -14.61 -3.36 21.77
C LEU A 296 -14.83 -4.09 20.43
N THR A 297 -14.80 -5.42 20.46
CA THR A 297 -14.96 -6.25 19.26
C THR A 297 -16.38 -6.80 19.08
N GLU A 298 -17.28 -6.56 20.03
CA GLU A 298 -18.67 -7.01 19.95
C GLU A 298 -19.45 -6.37 18.80
N GLY A 299 -19.04 -5.20 18.33
CA GLY A 299 -19.66 -4.55 17.17
C GLY A 299 -19.38 -5.22 15.81
N PHE A 300 -18.33 -6.03 15.70
CA PHE A 300 -17.91 -6.60 14.41
C PHE A 300 -18.79 -7.76 13.93
N ALA A 301 -18.80 -7.99 12.62
CA ALA A 301 -19.45 -9.16 12.03
C ALA A 301 -18.80 -10.48 12.52
N PRO A 302 -19.55 -11.61 12.58
CA PRO A 302 -19.01 -12.90 13.04
C PRO A 302 -17.72 -13.33 12.32
N ILE A 303 -17.62 -13.05 11.02
CA ILE A 303 -16.45 -13.39 10.20
C ILE A 303 -15.17 -12.65 10.63
N THR A 304 -15.31 -11.37 11.03
CA THR A 304 -14.22 -10.56 11.57
C THR A 304 -13.93 -10.97 13.03
N LYS A 305 -14.98 -11.17 13.84
CA LYS A 305 -14.88 -11.60 15.25
C LYS A 305 -14.07 -12.88 15.42
N PHE A 306 -14.17 -13.81 14.48
CA PHE A 306 -13.44 -15.08 14.54
C PHE A 306 -11.94 -14.90 14.75
N TYR A 307 -11.33 -13.86 14.16
CA TYR A 307 -9.90 -13.61 14.29
C TYR A 307 -9.50 -13.27 15.73
N PHE A 308 -10.41 -12.74 16.53
CA PHE A 308 -10.16 -12.43 17.93
C PHE A 308 -10.54 -13.56 18.87
N HIS A 309 -11.29 -14.56 18.40
CA HIS A 309 -11.79 -15.68 19.21
C HIS A 309 -10.68 -16.31 20.06
N ARG A 310 -9.50 -16.51 19.46
CA ARG A 310 -8.32 -17.08 20.12
C ARG A 310 -7.78 -16.28 21.32
N VAL A 311 -8.09 -14.99 21.41
CA VAL A 311 -7.72 -14.12 22.54
C VAL A 311 -8.64 -14.35 23.73
N TRP A 312 -9.91 -14.68 23.47
CA TRP A 312 -10.97 -14.76 24.49
C TRP A 312 -11.14 -16.13 25.10
N ILE A 313 -10.64 -17.18 24.45
CA ILE A 313 -10.75 -18.56 24.92
C ILE A 313 -10.03 -18.71 26.25
N ASN A 314 -10.76 -19.25 27.24
CA ASN A 314 -10.19 -19.63 28.51
C ASN A 314 -9.64 -21.07 28.43
N TYR A 315 -8.40 -21.19 27.96
CA TYR A 315 -7.71 -22.49 27.89
C TYR A 315 -7.52 -23.13 29.27
N ALA A 316 -7.39 -22.33 30.34
CA ALA A 316 -7.28 -22.84 31.71
C ALA A 316 -8.57 -23.51 32.18
N ALA A 317 -9.73 -23.08 31.64
CA ALA A 317 -11.02 -23.74 31.84
C ALA A 317 -11.29 -24.89 30.85
N GLY A 318 -10.27 -25.35 30.10
CA GLY A 318 -10.40 -26.45 29.15
C GLY A 318 -11.14 -26.11 27.84
N GLN A 319 -11.41 -24.82 27.58
CA GLN A 319 -12.08 -24.41 26.35
C GLN A 319 -11.14 -24.55 25.14
N SER A 320 -11.66 -25.08 24.03
CA SER A 320 -10.95 -25.19 22.76
C SER A 320 -11.45 -24.14 21.75
N PRO A 321 -10.60 -23.74 20.78
CA PRO A 321 -11.04 -22.90 19.68
C PRO A 321 -12.10 -23.60 18.86
N GLN A 322 -13.20 -22.88 18.62
CA GLN A 322 -14.24 -23.34 17.70
C GLN A 322 -13.70 -23.35 16.28
N GLU A 323 -14.16 -24.30 15.48
CA GLU A 323 -13.92 -24.32 14.05
C GLU A 323 -14.62 -23.14 13.37
N PHE A 324 -14.08 -22.70 12.23
CA PHE A 324 -14.54 -21.49 11.56
C PHE A 324 -16.03 -21.52 11.21
N GLY A 325 -16.50 -22.58 10.53
CA GLY A 325 -17.92 -22.76 10.19
C GLY A 325 -18.83 -22.67 11.41
N LYS A 326 -18.60 -23.54 12.39
CA LYS A 326 -19.31 -23.57 13.69
C LYS A 326 -19.36 -22.22 14.39
N PHE A 327 -18.25 -21.48 14.40
CA PHE A 327 -18.21 -20.16 15.02
C PHE A 327 -19.09 -19.13 14.27
N LEU A 328 -19.16 -19.18 12.94
CA LEU A 328 -19.93 -18.19 12.18
C LEU A 328 -21.44 -18.36 12.33
N HIS A 329 -21.93 -19.59 12.31
CA HIS A 329 -23.37 -19.81 12.45
C HIS A 329 -23.82 -19.86 13.92
N GLN A 330 -22.92 -20.02 14.91
CA GLN A 330 -23.24 -19.98 16.35
C GLN A 330 -24.47 -20.83 16.76
N GLY A 331 -24.73 -21.93 16.04
CA GLY A 331 -25.91 -22.78 16.24
C GLY A 331 -27.20 -22.31 15.55
N ALA A 332 -27.21 -21.18 14.85
CA ALA A 332 -28.30 -20.76 13.95
C ALA A 332 -28.49 -21.71 12.76
N ILE A 333 -27.42 -22.43 12.41
CA ILE A 333 -27.47 -23.62 11.55
C ILE A 333 -27.10 -24.83 12.41
N ASN A 334 -27.91 -25.87 12.30
CA ASN A 334 -27.76 -27.15 12.96
C ASN A 334 -28.19 -28.28 12.00
N GLU A 335 -28.08 -29.54 12.43
CA GLU A 335 -28.45 -30.71 11.62
C GLU A 335 -29.93 -30.75 11.22
N SER A 336 -30.81 -30.03 11.95
CA SER A 336 -32.24 -29.90 11.63
C SER A 336 -32.58 -28.69 10.77
N SER A 337 -31.58 -27.87 10.41
CA SER A 337 -31.79 -26.71 9.55
C SER A 337 -32.14 -27.14 8.13
N THR A 338 -33.10 -26.42 7.51
CA THR A 338 -33.51 -26.73 6.15
C THR A 338 -32.36 -26.48 5.17
N GLN A 339 -32.27 -27.28 4.10
CA GLN A 339 -31.25 -27.09 3.05
C GLN A 339 -31.26 -25.64 2.50
N THR A 340 -32.44 -25.01 2.41
CA THR A 340 -32.59 -23.63 1.96
C THR A 340 -31.92 -22.63 2.90
N GLN A 341 -32.08 -22.80 4.22
CA GLN A 341 -31.43 -21.93 5.21
C GLN A 341 -29.90 -22.05 5.13
N VAL A 342 -29.39 -23.28 5.01
CA VAL A 342 -27.94 -23.53 4.88
C VAL A 342 -27.39 -22.90 3.60
N ARG A 343 -28.07 -23.11 2.47
CA ARG A 343 -27.69 -22.54 1.16
C ARG A 343 -27.69 -21.01 1.19
N LEU A 344 -28.70 -20.40 1.81
CA LEU A 344 -28.83 -18.94 1.90
C LEU A 344 -27.72 -18.33 2.77
N PHE A 345 -27.46 -18.92 3.94
CA PHE A 345 -26.33 -18.51 4.78
C PHE A 345 -25.02 -18.59 4.02
N LEU A 346 -24.74 -19.73 3.40
CA LEU A 346 -23.49 -19.94 2.69
C LEU A 346 -23.35 -18.99 1.49
N SER A 347 -24.45 -18.68 0.79
CA SER A 347 -24.44 -17.70 -0.30
C SER A 347 -24.07 -16.28 0.15
N LYS A 348 -24.51 -15.86 1.35
CA LYS A 348 -24.16 -14.56 1.94
C LYS A 348 -22.71 -14.55 2.44
N THR A 349 -22.29 -15.63 3.10
CA THR A 349 -20.97 -15.72 3.74
C THR A 349 -19.84 -15.89 2.73
N LEU A 350 -20.01 -16.70 1.68
CA LEU A 350 -18.95 -16.95 0.69
C LEU A 350 -18.49 -15.69 -0.04
N VAL A 351 -19.41 -14.75 -0.27
CA VAL A 351 -19.10 -13.47 -0.92
C VAL A 351 -18.19 -12.58 -0.06
N GLN A 352 -18.26 -12.74 1.26
CA GLN A 352 -17.40 -12.02 2.21
C GLN A 352 -16.04 -12.68 2.40
N CYS A 353 -15.83 -13.90 1.91
CA CYS A 353 -14.66 -14.71 2.22
C CYS A 353 -13.46 -14.44 1.31
N THR A 354 -12.28 -14.50 1.90
CA THR A 354 -11.01 -14.79 1.21
C THR A 354 -10.90 -16.27 0.85
N ALA A 355 -9.93 -16.65 0.02
CA ALA A 355 -9.71 -18.06 -0.35
C ALA A 355 -9.47 -18.95 0.88
N GLY A 356 -8.67 -18.48 1.84
CA GLY A 356 -8.38 -19.20 3.08
C GLY A 356 -9.54 -19.26 4.08
N GLU A 357 -10.52 -18.36 3.99
CA GLU A 357 -11.76 -18.43 4.77
C GLU A 357 -12.76 -19.40 4.12
N ALA A 358 -12.90 -19.36 2.80
CA ALA A 358 -13.73 -20.31 2.06
C ALA A 358 -13.25 -21.76 2.25
N GLU A 359 -11.94 -21.99 2.24
CA GLU A 359 -11.34 -23.28 2.59
C GLU A 359 -11.72 -23.72 4.02
N ARG A 360 -11.64 -22.80 5.00
CA ARG A 360 -12.00 -23.10 6.39
C ARG A 360 -13.49 -23.40 6.56
N LEU A 361 -14.37 -22.76 5.78
CA LEU A 361 -15.79 -23.09 5.74
C LEU A 361 -16.04 -24.47 5.17
N ALA A 362 -15.30 -24.85 4.13
CA ALA A 362 -15.45 -26.14 3.46
C ALA A 362 -15.04 -27.34 4.34
N ARG A 363 -14.35 -27.10 5.46
CA ARG A 363 -14.05 -28.14 6.47
C ARG A 363 -15.27 -28.51 7.32
N ASP A 364 -16.31 -27.68 7.32
CA ASP A 364 -17.54 -27.97 8.05
C ASP A 364 -18.42 -28.96 7.26
N PRO A 365 -18.66 -30.17 7.78
CA PRO A 365 -19.43 -31.19 7.07
C PRO A 365 -20.91 -30.81 6.86
N VAL A 366 -21.46 -29.89 7.66
CA VAL A 366 -22.83 -29.40 7.49
C VAL A 366 -22.90 -28.44 6.31
N LEU A 367 -21.84 -27.68 6.04
CA LEU A 367 -21.82 -26.67 4.98
C LEU A 367 -21.34 -27.23 3.64
N LEU A 368 -20.34 -28.13 3.65
CA LEU A 368 -19.68 -28.64 2.45
C LEU A 368 -20.65 -29.15 1.36
N PRO A 369 -21.69 -29.94 1.67
CA PRO A 369 -22.63 -30.47 0.66
C PRO A 369 -23.38 -29.37 -0.10
N HIS A 370 -23.50 -28.17 0.47
CA HIS A 370 -24.29 -27.07 -0.08
C HIS A 370 -23.47 -26.05 -0.89
N PHE A 371 -22.12 -26.19 -0.94
CA PHE A 371 -21.25 -25.24 -1.66
C PHE A 371 -21.62 -25.07 -3.13
N ASN A 372 -21.86 -26.18 -3.84
CA ASN A 372 -22.22 -26.17 -5.25
C ASN A 372 -23.49 -25.33 -5.49
N ASP A 373 -24.55 -25.60 -4.73
CA ASP A 373 -25.81 -24.88 -4.87
C ASP A 373 -25.69 -23.39 -4.49
N SER A 374 -24.95 -23.08 -3.42
CA SER A 374 -24.75 -21.72 -2.96
C SER A 374 -24.00 -20.85 -3.97
N VAL A 375 -23.01 -21.40 -4.67
CA VAL A 375 -22.29 -20.66 -5.74
C VAL A 375 -23.22 -20.35 -6.92
N LEU A 376 -24.13 -21.27 -7.28
CA LEU A 376 -25.14 -20.99 -8.29
C LEU A 376 -26.11 -19.89 -7.85
N ILE A 377 -26.50 -19.86 -6.57
CA ILE A 377 -27.33 -18.78 -6.00
C ILE A 377 -26.59 -17.44 -6.11
N ILE A 378 -25.32 -17.38 -5.69
CA ILE A 378 -24.49 -16.16 -5.79
C ILE A 378 -24.44 -15.68 -7.25
N LEU A 379 -24.22 -16.60 -8.18
CA LEU A 379 -24.17 -16.27 -9.60
C LEU A 379 -25.47 -15.60 -10.04
N VAL A 380 -26.62 -16.21 -9.75
CA VAL A 380 -27.94 -15.65 -10.10
C VAL A 380 -28.15 -14.27 -9.46
N LEU A 381 -27.76 -14.09 -8.20
CA LEU A 381 -27.92 -12.83 -7.47
C LEU A 381 -27.04 -11.68 -8.01
N LEU A 382 -25.90 -11.99 -8.63
CA LEU A 382 -24.92 -10.98 -9.05
C LEU A 382 -24.82 -10.81 -10.58
N VAL A 383 -25.53 -11.63 -11.38
CA VAL A 383 -25.49 -11.60 -12.86
C VAL A 383 -25.95 -10.27 -13.46
N GLU A 384 -26.86 -9.55 -12.81
CA GLU A 384 -27.51 -8.36 -13.38
C GLU A 384 -26.70 -7.06 -13.25
N ASN A 385 -25.56 -7.08 -12.55
CA ASN A 385 -24.78 -5.86 -12.28
C ASN A 385 -23.30 -6.03 -12.65
N ALA A 386 -22.87 -5.32 -13.69
CA ALA A 386 -21.48 -5.32 -14.16
C ALA A 386 -20.48 -4.90 -13.06
N ASN A 387 -20.92 -4.13 -12.07
CA ASN A 387 -20.10 -3.69 -10.93
C ASN A 387 -19.74 -4.83 -9.97
N HIS A 388 -20.36 -6.01 -10.09
CA HIS A 388 -20.08 -7.17 -9.24
C HIS A 388 -19.08 -8.16 -9.85
N TYR A 389 -18.45 -7.82 -10.98
CA TYR A 389 -17.48 -8.69 -11.66
C TYR A 389 -16.39 -9.21 -10.70
N GLU A 390 -15.77 -8.33 -9.90
CA GLU A 390 -14.66 -8.72 -9.03
C GLU A 390 -15.10 -9.57 -7.83
N CYS A 391 -16.28 -9.29 -7.31
CA CYS A 391 -16.93 -10.13 -6.30
C CYS A 391 -17.18 -11.54 -6.87
N LEU A 392 -17.79 -11.63 -8.05
CA LEU A 392 -18.07 -12.89 -8.74
C LEU A 392 -16.78 -13.66 -9.05
N LYS A 393 -15.77 -12.97 -9.60
CA LYS A 393 -14.46 -13.53 -9.87
C LYS A 393 -13.85 -14.15 -8.61
N SER A 394 -13.80 -13.40 -7.51
CA SER A 394 -13.29 -13.88 -6.21
C SER A 394 -14.07 -15.10 -5.70
N CYS A 395 -15.40 -15.08 -5.77
CA CYS A 395 -16.25 -16.19 -5.35
C CYS A 395 -15.97 -17.46 -6.18
N LEU A 396 -15.85 -17.33 -7.50
CA LEU A 396 -15.59 -18.45 -8.41
C LEU A 396 -14.17 -19.01 -8.20
N THR A 397 -13.16 -18.16 -8.02
CA THR A 397 -11.80 -18.62 -7.71
C THR A 397 -11.73 -19.31 -6.34
N ASN A 398 -12.41 -18.77 -5.32
CA ASN A 398 -12.49 -19.38 -4.00
C ASN A 398 -13.22 -20.73 -4.04
N TYR A 399 -14.30 -20.82 -4.81
CA TYR A 399 -15.01 -22.09 -5.03
C TYR A 399 -14.12 -23.14 -5.70
N LEU A 400 -13.39 -22.79 -6.77
CA LEU A 400 -12.48 -23.73 -7.42
C LEU A 400 -11.35 -24.18 -6.47
N HIS A 401 -10.84 -23.29 -5.62
CA HIS A 401 -9.90 -23.66 -4.56
C HIS A 401 -10.51 -24.67 -3.58
N VAL A 402 -11.75 -24.45 -3.14
CA VAL A 402 -12.51 -25.40 -2.31
C VAL A 402 -12.70 -26.74 -3.02
N VAL A 403 -13.06 -26.73 -4.31
CA VAL A 403 -13.21 -27.96 -5.11
C VAL A 403 -11.91 -28.75 -5.09
N GLN A 404 -10.78 -28.11 -5.38
CA GLN A 404 -9.48 -28.78 -5.43
C GLN A 404 -9.04 -29.35 -4.08
N LYS A 405 -9.40 -28.70 -2.97
CA LYS A 405 -8.93 -29.05 -1.62
C LYS A 405 -9.86 -29.98 -0.85
N HIS A 406 -11.17 -29.91 -1.08
CA HIS A 406 -12.16 -30.59 -0.24
C HIS A 406 -13.15 -31.46 -1.00
N ILE A 407 -13.61 -31.03 -2.18
CA ILE A 407 -14.64 -31.78 -2.93
C ILE A 407 -14.01 -32.85 -3.82
N LEU A 408 -12.92 -32.50 -4.52
CA LEU A 408 -12.27 -33.38 -5.48
C LEU A 408 -11.49 -34.54 -4.83
N PRO A 409 -10.68 -34.35 -3.75
CA PRO A 409 -9.84 -35.43 -3.24
C PRO A 409 -10.59 -36.71 -2.84
N PRO A 410 -11.75 -36.65 -2.15
CA PRO A 410 -12.55 -37.86 -1.88
C PRO A 410 -13.02 -38.58 -3.13
N LEU A 411 -13.20 -37.88 -4.26
CA LEU A 411 -13.67 -38.44 -5.53
C LEU A 411 -12.56 -39.10 -6.36
N LEU A 412 -11.30 -38.85 -6.00
CA LEU A 412 -10.12 -39.43 -6.65
C LEU A 412 -9.70 -40.77 -6.03
N THR A 413 -10.35 -41.20 -4.94
CA THR A 413 -10.06 -42.49 -4.32
C THR A 413 -10.61 -43.64 -5.19
N PRO A 414 -9.98 -44.83 -5.19
CA PRO A 414 -10.45 -45.98 -5.97
C PRO A 414 -11.86 -46.43 -5.59
N GLU A 415 -12.26 -46.18 -4.35
CA GLU A 415 -13.55 -46.56 -3.77
C GLU A 415 -14.68 -45.55 -4.07
N ALA A 416 -14.35 -44.39 -4.66
CA ALA A 416 -15.32 -43.35 -4.97
C ALA A 416 -16.24 -43.75 -6.13
N ASN A 417 -17.55 -43.48 -5.96
CA ASN A 417 -18.56 -43.74 -6.97
C ASN A 417 -18.32 -42.91 -8.24
N PRO A 418 -18.17 -43.54 -9.43
CA PRO A 418 -18.02 -42.82 -10.70
C PRO A 418 -19.14 -41.80 -10.97
N ALA A 419 -20.36 -42.06 -10.47
CA ALA A 419 -21.49 -41.13 -10.63
C ALA A 419 -21.26 -39.77 -9.95
N ASP A 420 -20.49 -39.74 -8.86
CA ASP A 420 -20.18 -38.51 -8.12
C ASP A 420 -19.15 -37.65 -8.88
N ARG A 421 -18.18 -38.30 -9.55
CA ARG A 421 -17.27 -37.62 -10.49
C ARG A 421 -18.06 -36.99 -11.65
N ALA A 422 -18.97 -37.75 -12.25
CA ALA A 422 -19.84 -37.24 -13.31
C ALA A 422 -20.80 -36.13 -12.83
N ALA A 423 -21.24 -36.17 -11.56
CA ALA A 423 -22.05 -35.11 -10.96
C ALA A 423 -21.26 -33.80 -10.82
N LEU A 424 -19.99 -33.87 -10.37
CA LEU A 424 -19.11 -32.70 -10.31
C LEU A 424 -18.88 -32.09 -11.70
N VAL A 425 -18.59 -32.91 -12.72
CA VAL A 425 -18.40 -32.43 -14.10
C VAL A 425 -19.66 -31.76 -14.64
N ARG A 426 -20.84 -32.38 -14.47
CA ARG A 426 -22.12 -31.78 -14.86
C ARG A 426 -22.37 -30.46 -14.15
N PHE A 427 -22.01 -30.37 -12.87
CA PHE A 427 -22.13 -29.12 -12.12
C PHE A 427 -21.21 -28.03 -12.68
N LEU A 428 -19.94 -28.33 -12.96
CA LEU A 428 -19.00 -27.37 -13.54
C LEU A 428 -19.45 -26.88 -14.92
N ASN A 429 -19.98 -27.78 -15.77
CA ASN A 429 -20.61 -27.40 -17.05
C ASN A 429 -21.79 -26.45 -16.84
N LYS A 430 -22.66 -26.74 -15.87
CA LYS A 430 -23.79 -25.88 -15.51
C LYS A 430 -23.33 -24.51 -15.00
N LEU A 431 -22.27 -24.46 -14.20
CA LEU A 431 -21.68 -23.22 -13.70
C LEU A 431 -21.16 -22.36 -14.85
N ILE A 432 -20.39 -22.96 -15.76
CA ILE A 432 -19.86 -22.30 -16.95
C ILE A 432 -20.99 -21.81 -17.86
N ALA A 433 -22.02 -22.62 -18.10
CA ALA A 433 -23.16 -22.24 -18.93
C ALA A 433 -23.92 -21.02 -18.38
N LYS A 434 -23.96 -20.85 -17.05
CA LYS A 434 -24.69 -19.76 -16.41
C LYS A 434 -23.91 -18.45 -16.24
N LEU A 435 -22.62 -18.41 -16.59
CA LEU A 435 -21.82 -17.18 -16.45
C LEU A 435 -22.45 -15.99 -17.22
N PRO A 436 -22.47 -14.77 -16.63
CA PRO A 436 -23.08 -13.59 -17.25
C PRO A 436 -22.46 -13.27 -18.60
N GLY A 437 -23.27 -13.06 -19.64
CA GLY A 437 -22.78 -12.88 -21.02
C GLY A 437 -21.77 -11.74 -21.19
N ILE A 438 -21.96 -10.59 -20.51
CA ILE A 438 -21.11 -9.39 -20.64
C ILE A 438 -19.70 -9.62 -20.07
N THR A 439 -19.55 -10.44 -19.03
CA THR A 439 -18.29 -10.68 -18.32
C THR A 439 -17.76 -12.10 -18.47
N ARG A 440 -18.45 -12.92 -19.27
CA ARG A 440 -18.21 -14.36 -19.44
C ARG A 440 -16.74 -14.68 -19.69
N ASP A 441 -16.16 -14.10 -20.73
CA ASP A 441 -14.79 -14.42 -21.16
C ASP A 441 -13.75 -14.04 -20.10
N ARG A 442 -13.95 -12.89 -19.42
CA ARG A 442 -13.06 -12.43 -18.34
C ARG A 442 -13.15 -13.33 -17.11
N LEU A 443 -14.35 -13.78 -16.74
CA LEU A 443 -14.55 -14.73 -15.64
C LEU A 443 -13.97 -16.11 -15.99
N LEU A 444 -14.15 -16.56 -17.23
CA LEU A 444 -13.55 -17.80 -17.73
C LEU A 444 -12.03 -17.76 -17.62
N ALA A 445 -11.39 -16.69 -18.10
CA ALA A 445 -9.95 -16.50 -17.99
C ALA A 445 -9.46 -16.57 -16.53
N ALA A 446 -10.20 -15.98 -15.59
CA ALA A 446 -9.88 -16.06 -14.16
C ALA A 446 -10.05 -17.48 -13.58
N MET A 447 -10.98 -18.27 -14.13
CA MET A 447 -11.24 -19.66 -13.72
C MET A 447 -10.31 -20.68 -14.41
N THR A 448 -9.69 -20.34 -15.55
CA THR A 448 -8.91 -21.23 -16.42
C THR A 448 -7.90 -22.06 -15.63
N PHE A 449 -7.09 -21.43 -14.78
CA PHE A 449 -6.08 -22.14 -13.97
C PHE A 449 -6.72 -23.15 -13.02
N GLY A 450 -7.79 -22.74 -12.33
CA GLY A 450 -8.49 -23.59 -11.37
C GLY A 450 -9.19 -24.78 -12.03
N LEU A 451 -9.86 -24.54 -13.16
CA LEU A 451 -10.54 -25.57 -13.96
C LEU A 451 -9.55 -26.57 -14.56
N SER A 452 -8.43 -26.09 -15.12
CA SER A 452 -7.39 -26.95 -15.70
C SER A 452 -6.83 -27.93 -14.67
N ALA A 453 -6.55 -27.46 -13.44
CA ALA A 453 -6.06 -28.32 -12.37
C ALA A 453 -7.08 -29.38 -11.92
N VAL A 454 -8.38 -29.05 -11.92
CA VAL A 454 -9.45 -30.01 -11.62
C VAL A 454 -9.57 -31.07 -12.71
N ILE A 455 -9.59 -30.66 -13.98
CA ILE A 455 -9.67 -31.55 -15.14
C ILE A 455 -8.49 -32.51 -15.20
N GLN A 456 -7.27 -32.00 -15.01
CA GLN A 456 -6.07 -32.82 -15.05
C GLN A 456 -6.14 -33.97 -14.04
N ARG A 457 -6.61 -33.68 -12.82
CA ARG A 457 -6.78 -34.69 -11.77
C ARG A 457 -7.93 -35.65 -12.04
N LEU A 458 -9.05 -35.19 -12.59
CA LEU A 458 -10.15 -36.08 -12.96
C LEU A 458 -9.73 -37.06 -14.06
N ARG A 459 -9.02 -36.59 -15.10
CA ARG A 459 -8.52 -37.44 -16.19
C ARG A 459 -7.56 -38.53 -15.71
N THR A 460 -6.75 -38.27 -14.68
CA THR A 460 -5.83 -39.28 -14.15
C THR A 460 -6.54 -40.47 -13.50
N VAL A 461 -7.78 -40.28 -13.03
CA VAL A 461 -8.54 -41.32 -12.32
C VAL A 461 -9.63 -41.93 -13.20
N ASP A 462 -10.19 -41.16 -14.13
CA ASP A 462 -11.29 -41.61 -14.98
C ASP A 462 -11.21 -40.96 -16.36
N ALA A 463 -10.58 -41.66 -17.30
CA ALA A 463 -10.42 -41.20 -18.68
C ALA A 463 -11.73 -41.23 -19.50
N SER A 464 -12.81 -41.81 -18.95
CA SER A 464 -14.10 -41.95 -19.64
C SER A 464 -15.05 -40.76 -19.40
N LEU A 465 -14.68 -39.83 -18.51
CA LEU A 465 -15.47 -38.64 -18.23
C LEU A 465 -15.55 -37.70 -19.44
N ASP A 466 -16.76 -37.29 -19.81
CA ASP A 466 -16.97 -36.25 -20.83
C ASP A 466 -16.61 -34.87 -20.27
N LEU A 467 -15.39 -34.44 -20.59
CA LEU A 467 -14.81 -33.16 -20.21
C LEU A 467 -14.80 -32.17 -21.38
N SER A 468 -15.42 -32.55 -22.50
CA SER A 468 -15.31 -31.83 -23.78
C SER A 468 -15.80 -30.38 -23.71
N ASP A 469 -16.87 -30.12 -22.96
CA ASP A 469 -17.42 -28.77 -22.82
C ASP A 469 -16.54 -27.83 -21.98
N ILE A 470 -15.87 -28.35 -20.94
CA ILE A 470 -14.91 -27.56 -20.17
C ILE A 470 -13.64 -27.33 -21.00
N GLU A 471 -13.21 -28.33 -21.78
CA GLU A 471 -12.02 -28.24 -22.63
C GLU A 471 -12.18 -27.30 -23.82
N LYS A 472 -13.36 -27.29 -24.47
CA LYS A 472 -13.69 -26.27 -25.49
C LYS A 472 -13.49 -24.87 -24.95
N VAL A 473 -13.94 -24.64 -23.71
CA VAL A 473 -13.86 -23.35 -23.03
C VAL A 473 -12.41 -22.98 -22.67
N LEU A 474 -11.61 -23.95 -22.21
CA LEU A 474 -10.18 -23.73 -21.92
C LEU A 474 -9.33 -23.49 -23.19
N ASN A 475 -9.65 -24.17 -24.29
CA ASN A 475 -8.93 -24.03 -25.56
C ASN A 475 -9.24 -22.69 -26.26
N LEU A 476 -10.43 -22.13 -26.07
CA LEU A 476 -10.79 -20.79 -26.55
C LEU A 476 -9.90 -19.69 -25.95
N ASP A 477 -9.53 -19.82 -24.67
CA ASP A 477 -8.65 -18.87 -23.95
C ASP A 477 -7.18 -19.00 -24.40
N GLN A 478 -6.71 -20.22 -24.70
CA GLN A 478 -5.37 -20.46 -25.27
C GLN A 478 -5.23 -19.89 -26.70
N LEU A 479 -6.29 -19.91 -27.50
CA LEU A 479 -6.33 -19.30 -28.83
C LEU A 479 -6.38 -17.76 -28.78
N GLN A 480 -7.05 -17.16 -27.80
CA GLN A 480 -7.11 -15.71 -27.63
C GLN A 480 -5.80 -15.13 -27.06
N SER A 481 -5.17 -15.81 -26.10
CA SER A 481 -3.86 -15.42 -25.54
C SER A 481 -2.72 -15.57 -26.55
N SER A 482 -2.72 -16.62 -27.38
CA SER A 482 -1.76 -16.77 -28.48
C SER A 482 -1.99 -15.76 -29.62
N SER A 483 -3.23 -15.36 -29.90
CA SER A 483 -3.56 -14.26 -30.83
C SER A 483 -3.06 -12.90 -30.32
N ALA A 484 -3.26 -12.58 -29.03
CA ALA A 484 -2.73 -11.34 -28.44
C ALA A 484 -1.19 -11.31 -28.40
N ALA A 485 -0.55 -12.44 -28.12
CA ALA A 485 0.90 -12.62 -28.20
C ALA A 485 1.42 -12.51 -29.66
N ALA A 486 0.66 -12.99 -30.64
CA ALA A 486 0.98 -12.88 -32.06
C ALA A 486 0.76 -11.46 -32.62
N VAL A 487 -0.21 -10.70 -32.09
CA VAL A 487 -0.44 -9.29 -32.44
C VAL A 487 0.65 -8.41 -31.83
N THR A 488 1.05 -8.66 -30.58
CA THR A 488 2.19 -7.96 -29.96
C THR A 488 3.52 -8.35 -30.59
N SER A 489 3.72 -9.60 -31.02
CA SER A 489 4.92 -9.99 -31.78
C SER A 489 4.94 -9.40 -33.21
N LYS A 490 3.79 -9.29 -33.89
CA LYS A 490 3.67 -8.59 -35.18
C LYS A 490 3.91 -7.08 -35.05
N LEU A 491 3.46 -6.43 -33.99
CA LEU A 491 3.77 -5.03 -33.68
C LEU A 491 5.27 -4.84 -33.36
N ARG A 492 5.88 -5.78 -32.63
CA ARG A 492 7.33 -5.76 -32.35
C ARG A 492 8.16 -6.00 -33.61
N HIS A 493 7.74 -6.91 -34.50
CA HIS A 493 8.40 -7.15 -35.79
C HIS A 493 8.16 -6.04 -36.82
N GLN A 494 7.01 -5.34 -36.79
CA GLN A 494 6.83 -4.13 -37.61
C GLN A 494 7.69 -2.96 -37.12
N HIS A 495 7.92 -2.82 -35.82
CA HIS A 495 8.86 -1.82 -35.28
C HIS A 495 10.33 -2.16 -35.54
N LEU A 496 10.70 -3.44 -35.63
CA LEU A 496 12.06 -3.90 -35.94
C LEU A 496 12.37 -3.94 -37.46
N ASN A 497 11.36 -4.11 -38.32
CA ASN A 497 11.55 -4.07 -39.78
C ASN A 497 11.45 -2.66 -40.36
N ARG A 498 10.93 -1.67 -39.63
CA ARG A 498 10.99 -0.25 -40.05
C ARG A 498 12.34 0.42 -39.79
N SER A 499 13.21 -0.19 -38.97
CA SER A 499 14.55 0.31 -38.66
C SER A 499 15.65 -0.28 -39.55
N ASN A 500 15.31 -1.10 -40.56
CA ASN A 500 16.29 -1.77 -41.44
C ASN A 500 15.93 -1.67 -42.95
N SER A 501 15.62 -0.47 -43.43
CA SER A 501 15.69 -0.17 -44.88
C SER A 501 16.34 1.19 -45.14
N SER A 502 17.67 1.12 -45.26
CA SER A 502 18.53 1.86 -46.20
C SER A 502 18.15 3.29 -46.59
N SER A 503 18.92 4.24 -46.03
CA SER A 503 19.37 5.42 -46.75
C SER A 503 20.18 5.03 -48.00
N PRO A 504 20.15 5.86 -49.06
CA PRO A 504 21.40 6.26 -49.68
C PRO A 504 21.53 7.79 -49.74
N SER A 505 22.77 8.19 -49.50
CA SER A 505 23.34 9.53 -49.59
C SER A 505 23.33 10.10 -51.01
N SER A 506 23.01 11.39 -51.16
CA SER A 506 23.72 12.29 -52.09
C SER A 506 23.44 13.77 -51.78
N SER A 507 24.53 14.53 -51.75
CA SER A 507 24.68 15.99 -51.63
C SER A 507 24.09 16.79 -52.80
N SER A 508 23.56 18.00 -52.55
CA SER A 508 24.01 19.29 -53.15
C SER A 508 23.04 20.48 -52.94
N SER A 509 23.65 21.57 -52.47
CA SER A 509 23.42 23.03 -52.67
C SER A 509 22.13 23.64 -53.27
N SER A 510 21.71 24.71 -52.56
CA SER A 510 21.35 26.09 -53.01
C SER A 510 19.93 26.51 -53.45
N SER A 511 19.61 27.72 -52.96
CA SER A 511 18.70 28.80 -53.42
C SER A 511 17.18 28.75 -53.16
N THR A 512 16.78 29.63 -52.22
CA THR A 512 15.65 30.60 -52.24
C THR A 512 14.61 30.54 -53.36
N THR A 513 13.32 30.51 -53.00
CA THR A 513 12.34 31.59 -53.26
C THR A 513 11.06 31.43 -52.42
N VAL A 514 10.46 32.58 -52.18
CA VAL A 514 9.27 32.96 -51.39
C VAL A 514 7.99 32.45 -52.07
N ASP A 515 6.96 31.98 -51.33
CA ASP A 515 5.68 32.70 -51.19
C ASP A 515 4.55 31.94 -50.45
N SER A 516 4.04 32.63 -49.42
CA SER A 516 2.63 32.86 -49.06
C SER A 516 1.73 31.79 -48.39
N VAL A 517 1.30 32.15 -47.17
CA VAL A 517 -0.11 32.31 -46.70
C VAL A 517 -0.98 31.04 -46.70
N THR A 518 -1.45 30.48 -45.56
CA THR A 518 -2.46 31.06 -44.67
C THR A 518 -2.55 30.19 -43.41
N ALA A 519 -2.62 30.83 -42.23
CA ALA A 519 -2.97 30.22 -40.95
C ALA A 519 -4.34 30.73 -40.50
N SER A 520 -5.07 29.89 -39.74
CA SER A 520 -6.09 30.18 -38.70
C SER A 520 -7.30 29.23 -38.82
N PRO A 521 -8.16 29.08 -37.80
CA PRO A 521 -7.93 28.72 -36.39
C PRO A 521 -9.00 27.70 -35.89
N PRO A 522 -9.00 27.23 -34.61
CA PRO A 522 -10.09 26.41 -34.08
C PRO A 522 -11.30 27.26 -33.63
N PRO A 523 -12.53 26.70 -33.57
CA PRO A 523 -13.72 27.46 -33.22
C PRO A 523 -13.96 27.57 -31.69
N PRO A 524 -14.77 28.55 -31.25
CA PRO A 524 -14.75 29.09 -29.89
C PRO A 524 -15.88 28.61 -28.98
N VAL A 525 -15.67 28.86 -27.69
CA VAL A 525 -16.64 28.87 -26.59
C VAL A 525 -17.57 30.08 -26.74
N ALA A 526 -18.87 29.90 -26.49
CA ALA A 526 -19.83 30.99 -26.40
C ALA A 526 -20.64 30.89 -25.09
N GLU A 527 -20.38 31.84 -24.19
CA GLU A 527 -21.32 32.32 -23.17
C GLU A 527 -22.17 33.46 -23.76
N SER A 528 -23.44 33.54 -23.37
CA SER A 528 -24.19 34.81 -23.38
C SER A 528 -25.36 34.81 -22.39
N THR A 529 -25.14 35.63 -21.37
CA THR A 529 -25.96 36.45 -20.45
C THR A 529 -27.48 36.68 -20.67
N GLN A 530 -28.24 36.50 -19.57
CA GLN A 530 -29.23 37.37 -18.86
C GLN A 530 -30.26 38.28 -19.60
N LEU A 531 -31.58 38.24 -19.24
CA LEU A 531 -32.30 39.01 -18.17
C LEU A 531 -33.84 39.20 -18.40
N ASN A 532 -34.54 39.59 -17.31
CA ASN A 532 -35.98 39.87 -17.04
C ASN A 532 -36.89 38.65 -16.77
N GLY A 533 -37.61 38.46 -15.64
CA GLY A 533 -38.25 39.35 -14.63
C GLY A 533 -39.78 39.23 -14.82
N SER A 534 -40.68 38.80 -13.91
CA SER A 534 -40.97 39.26 -12.53
C SER A 534 -42.10 38.42 -11.88
N LYS A 535 -42.32 38.63 -10.56
CA LYS A 535 -43.47 38.34 -9.66
C LYS A 535 -43.51 36.98 -8.93
N GLU A 536 -43.20 36.95 -7.63
CA GLU A 536 -44.05 37.28 -6.45
C GLU A 536 -45.00 36.14 -6.07
N GLU A 537 -44.69 35.40 -4.99
CA GLU A 537 -45.51 35.41 -3.77
C GLU A 537 -44.79 34.72 -2.60
N SER A 538 -44.91 35.39 -1.46
CA SER A 538 -44.39 35.12 -0.13
C SER A 538 -45.24 34.12 0.65
N SER A 539 -44.63 33.31 1.53
CA SER A 539 -44.92 33.38 2.97
C SER A 539 -43.90 32.58 3.79
N ALA A 540 -43.26 33.28 4.73
CA ALA A 540 -42.72 32.72 5.98
C ALA A 540 -43.90 32.22 6.86
N MET A 541 -43.77 31.43 7.92
CA MET A 541 -43.03 31.60 9.17
C MET A 541 -43.39 30.36 10.04
N VAL A 542 -42.45 29.72 10.76
CA VAL A 542 -42.27 29.78 12.25
C VAL A 542 -43.40 29.06 13.01
N THR A 543 -43.23 28.14 13.96
CA THR A 543 -42.35 27.92 15.14
C THR A 543 -42.57 26.42 15.51
N GLU A 544 -41.70 25.68 16.21
CA GLU A 544 -41.14 25.87 17.56
C GLU A 544 -39.96 24.89 17.75
#